data_AF-A0A2D4WV29-F1
#
_entry.id   AF-A0A2D4WV29-F1
#
_cell.length_a   1.000
_cell.length_b   1.000
_cell.length_c   1.000
_cell.angle_alpha   90.00
_cell.angle_beta   90.00
_cell.angle_gamma   90.00
#
_symmetry.space_group_name_H-M   'P 1'
#
loop_
_entity.id
_entity.type
_entity.pdbx_description
1 polymer ?
#
loop_
_entity_poly.entity_id
_entity_poly.type
_entity_poly.pdbx_seq_one_letter_code
_entity_poly.pdbx_strand_id
1 'polypeptide(L)'
;MDAQGSLFDNGLFHGVFLYLQNKKSEFMTALFKSWHHKLFLAPIILFGMYPLIPEGQESFLPIFLLLTAVYFYFKNRNKEVFLKPFFILSSLFFIYLLSLTISSNVSYGLRKMETALSLILFPTCYFLFLKKYPVDFDIVKRNFQKVFFTANVVYGALAGYLIQFYRSPKFLFTDASFIRRAISDIPLIGEHPTYVSIFFSLALMCGFSLAADLKNRLSKLLVVLGMLFITGILLAIMSKGIIIALIASIFPIWLLRLKGNSKIWILMGLTIVLAIILSIPRQNNRFYELVDKQSFEKIDTNNSTNVRFHIF
;
A
#
# COMPACT_ATOMS: atom_id res chain seq x y z
N MET A 1 -25.85 -21.14 55.50
CA MET A 1 -27.07 -20.52 54.94
C MET A 1 -26.98 -19.01 55.17
N ASP A 2 -25.97 -18.32 54.65
CA ASP A 2 -25.73 -18.00 53.24
C ASP A 2 -26.90 -17.27 52.58
N ALA A 3 -26.83 -15.94 52.54
CA ALA A 3 -26.48 -15.20 51.33
C ALA A 3 -26.64 -13.68 51.55
N GLN A 4 -25.53 -13.04 51.93
CA GLN A 4 -25.23 -11.67 51.49
C GLN A 4 -24.82 -11.74 50.01
N GLY A 5 -25.28 -10.82 49.15
CA GLY A 5 -24.64 -10.64 47.85
C GLY A 5 -25.43 -9.90 46.78
N SER A 6 -24.92 -8.72 46.40
CA SER A 6 -25.08 -8.04 45.10
C SER A 6 -26.28 -7.08 44.90
N LEU A 7 -26.26 -5.97 45.63
CA LEU A 7 -26.76 -4.68 45.13
C LEU A 7 -25.54 -3.76 44.96
N PHE A 8 -24.68 -4.05 43.97
CA PHE A 8 -23.56 -3.19 43.57
C PHE A 8 -23.86 -2.58 42.18
N ASP A 9 -24.35 -1.33 42.20
CA ASP A 9 -23.67 -0.18 41.60
C ASP A 9 -23.24 -0.21 40.11
N ASN A 10 -24.08 -0.72 39.20
CA ASN A 10 -23.80 -0.70 37.75
C ASN A 10 -24.12 0.63 37.03
N GLY A 11 -24.88 1.55 37.64
CA GLY A 11 -25.30 2.80 37.00
C GLY A 11 -24.22 3.90 37.03
N LEU A 12 -23.48 3.99 38.13
CA LEU A 12 -22.51 5.07 38.36
C LEU A 12 -21.21 4.82 37.58
N PHE A 13 -20.76 3.56 37.49
CA PHE A 13 -19.63 3.17 36.64
C PHE A 13 -19.90 3.36 35.14
N HIS A 14 -21.13 3.07 34.68
CA HIS A 14 -21.49 3.28 33.28
C HIS A 14 -21.57 4.77 32.93
N GLY A 15 -22.12 5.59 33.82
CA GLY A 15 -22.17 7.05 33.66
C GLY A 15 -20.78 7.70 33.68
N VAL A 16 -19.89 7.28 34.58
CA VAL A 16 -18.50 7.77 34.64
C VAL A 16 -17.70 7.30 33.42
N PHE A 17 -17.91 6.07 32.95
CA PHE A 17 -17.26 5.56 31.73
C PHE A 17 -17.71 6.34 30.48
N LEU A 18 -19.01 6.58 30.32
CA LEU A 18 -19.55 7.39 29.22
C LEU A 18 -19.10 8.86 29.32
N TYR A 19 -19.06 9.43 30.52
CA TYR A 19 -18.54 10.79 30.74
C TYR A 19 -17.05 10.90 30.41
N LEU A 20 -16.22 9.93 30.83
CA LEU A 20 -14.80 9.88 30.48
C LEU A 20 -14.57 9.62 28.98
N GLN A 21 -15.43 8.82 28.34
CA GLN A 21 -15.38 8.57 26.91
C GLN A 21 -15.82 9.81 26.10
N ASN A 22 -16.83 10.55 26.55
CA ASN A 22 -17.24 11.82 25.96
C ASN A 22 -16.19 12.91 26.19
N LYS A 23 -15.60 13.00 27.38
CA LYS A 23 -14.54 13.99 27.66
C LYS A 23 -13.25 13.68 26.92
N LYS A 24 -12.92 12.39 26.72
CA LYS A 24 -11.84 11.93 25.83
C LYS A 24 -12.17 12.25 24.37
N SER A 25 -13.41 12.06 23.93
CA SER A 25 -13.88 12.44 22.59
C SER A 25 -13.78 13.95 22.38
N GLU A 26 -14.32 14.78 23.28
CA GLU A 26 -14.25 16.24 23.21
C GLU A 26 -12.82 16.76 23.30
N PHE A 27 -11.98 16.20 24.18
CA PHE A 27 -10.56 16.55 24.27
C PHE A 27 -9.81 16.18 22.98
N MET A 28 -10.05 14.98 22.43
CA MET A 28 -9.49 14.57 21.14
C MET A 28 -10.00 15.46 20.01
N THR A 29 -11.27 15.86 20.02
CA THR A 29 -11.88 16.73 18.99
C THR A 29 -11.32 18.16 19.05
N ALA A 30 -11.09 18.69 20.26
CA ALA A 30 -10.42 19.97 20.48
C ALA A 30 -8.94 19.93 20.07
N LEU A 31 -8.25 18.82 20.35
CA LEU A 31 -6.88 18.57 19.90
C LEU A 31 -6.80 18.47 18.37
N PHE A 32 -7.78 17.82 17.72
CA PHE A 32 -7.87 17.68 16.26
C PHE A 32 -8.04 19.01 15.51
N LYS A 33 -8.52 20.06 16.19
CA LYS A 33 -8.65 21.40 15.63
C LYS A 33 -7.32 22.18 15.62
N SER A 34 -6.33 21.75 16.40
CA SER A 34 -5.01 22.36 16.46
C SER A 34 -4.25 22.14 15.14
N TRP A 35 -3.75 23.23 14.56
CA TRP A 35 -2.97 23.26 13.31
C TRP A 35 -1.79 22.27 13.31
N HIS A 36 -1.27 21.95 14.49
CA HIS A 36 -0.19 20.99 14.70
C HIS A 36 -0.57 19.56 14.25
N HIS A 37 -1.77 19.07 14.58
CA HIS A 37 -2.17 17.73 14.13
C HIS A 37 -2.26 17.65 12.61
N LYS A 38 -2.75 18.72 11.95
CA LYS A 38 -2.80 18.79 10.49
C LYS A 38 -1.39 18.77 9.88
N LEU A 39 -0.43 19.44 10.51
CA LEU A 39 0.96 19.45 10.08
C LEU A 39 1.61 18.07 10.13
N PHE A 40 1.32 17.27 11.16
CA PHE A 40 1.80 15.89 11.26
C PHE A 40 1.10 14.93 10.28
N LEU A 41 -0.19 15.12 10.04
CA LEU A 41 -0.96 14.28 9.13
C LEU A 41 -0.60 14.54 7.66
N ALA A 42 -0.17 15.76 7.33
CA ALA A 42 0.21 16.15 5.99
C ALA A 42 1.23 15.20 5.32
N PRO A 43 2.42 14.89 5.90
CA PRO A 43 3.36 13.97 5.29
C PRO A 43 2.78 12.56 5.09
N ILE A 44 2.02 12.04 6.06
CA ILE A 44 1.40 10.72 5.95
C ILE A 44 0.37 10.69 4.81
N ILE A 45 -0.41 11.75 4.66
CA ILE A 45 -1.38 11.87 3.56
C ILE A 45 -0.66 12.03 2.21
N LEU A 46 0.45 12.77 2.16
CA LEU A 46 1.28 12.93 0.98
C LEU A 46 1.95 11.61 0.56
N PHE A 47 2.30 10.73 1.49
CA PHE A 47 2.70 9.35 1.16
C PHE A 47 1.59 8.59 0.42
N GLY A 48 0.32 8.94 0.62
CA GLY A 48 -0.78 8.41 -0.19
C GLY A 48 -0.66 8.82 -1.66
N MET A 49 -0.03 9.94 -1.98
CA MET A 49 0.18 10.41 -3.35
C MET A 49 1.42 9.80 -4.02
N TYR A 50 2.13 8.88 -3.36
CA TYR A 50 3.36 8.28 -3.86
C TYR A 50 3.32 7.85 -5.34
N PRO A 51 2.26 7.17 -5.85
CA PRO A 51 2.23 6.75 -7.26
C PRO A 51 2.30 7.91 -8.28
N LEU A 52 1.97 9.13 -7.87
CA LEU A 52 2.01 10.32 -8.73
C LEU A 52 3.33 11.09 -8.63
N ILE A 53 4.24 10.68 -7.76
CA ILE A 53 5.51 11.36 -7.57
C ILE A 53 6.50 10.83 -8.61
N PRO A 54 7.12 11.71 -9.41
CA PRO A 54 8.12 11.28 -10.39
C PRO A 54 9.31 10.59 -9.74
N GLU A 55 9.90 9.64 -10.46
CA GLU A 55 11.12 8.94 -10.06
C GLU A 55 12.22 9.94 -9.67
N GLY A 56 12.92 9.66 -8.56
CA GLY A 56 13.98 10.51 -8.02
C GLY A 56 13.50 11.63 -7.07
N GLN A 57 12.21 11.95 -7.03
CA GLN A 57 11.63 12.92 -6.07
C GLN A 57 11.03 12.26 -4.82
N GLU A 58 11.03 10.94 -4.75
CA GLU A 58 10.42 10.16 -3.67
C GLU A 58 11.03 10.48 -2.29
N SER A 59 12.31 10.84 -2.27
CA SER A 59 13.07 11.15 -1.05
C SER A 59 12.54 12.37 -0.28
N PHE A 60 11.81 13.28 -0.93
CA PHE A 60 11.23 14.45 -0.26
C PHE A 60 10.21 14.04 0.81
N LEU A 61 9.48 12.95 0.61
CA LEU A 61 8.44 12.48 1.53
C LEU A 61 9.01 12.01 2.89
N PRO A 62 9.98 11.06 2.94
CA PRO A 62 10.66 10.70 4.18
C PRO A 62 11.31 11.88 4.90
N ILE A 63 11.95 12.79 4.16
CA ILE A 63 12.59 13.99 4.74
C ILE A 63 11.53 14.89 5.38
N PHE A 64 10.40 15.12 4.70
CA PHE A 64 9.32 15.93 5.25
C PHE A 64 8.71 15.28 6.51
N LEU A 65 8.53 13.96 6.52
CA LEU A 65 8.10 13.22 7.70
C LEU A 65 9.10 13.38 8.86
N LEU A 66 10.40 13.26 8.59
CA LEU A 66 11.44 13.43 9.60
C LEU A 66 11.40 14.83 10.21
N LEU A 67 11.32 15.87 9.39
CA LEU A 67 11.27 17.27 9.86
C LEU A 67 10.04 17.52 10.75
N THR A 68 8.86 17.04 10.35
CA THR A 68 7.66 17.16 11.19
C THR A 68 7.81 16.37 12.49
N ALA A 69 8.35 15.15 12.44
CA ALA A 69 8.56 14.33 13.63
C ALA A 69 9.53 15.00 14.63
N VAL A 70 10.64 15.58 14.15
CA VAL A 70 11.60 16.33 14.97
C VAL A 70 10.94 17.57 15.60
N TYR A 71 10.15 18.32 14.83
CA TYR A 71 9.38 19.46 15.36
C TYR A 71 8.46 19.02 16.52
N PHE A 72 7.75 17.90 16.36
CA PHE A 72 6.90 17.34 17.41
C PHE A 72 7.68 16.82 18.61
N TYR A 73 8.87 16.27 18.39
CA TYR A 73 9.74 15.80 19.47
C TYR A 73 10.08 16.92 20.46
N PHE A 74 10.45 18.11 19.97
CA PHE A 74 10.77 19.25 20.85
C PHE A 74 9.54 19.83 21.55
N LYS A 75 8.36 19.72 20.93
CA LYS A 75 7.12 20.23 21.50
C LYS A 75 6.50 19.29 22.54
N ASN A 76 6.71 17.98 22.36
CA ASN A 76 6.11 16.98 23.22
C ASN A 76 6.92 16.83 24.52
N ARG A 77 6.31 17.16 25.67
CA ARG A 77 6.96 17.03 26.98
C ARG A 77 7.03 15.59 27.49
N ASN A 78 6.31 14.66 26.85
CA ASN A 78 6.31 13.26 27.26
C ASN A 78 7.62 12.56 26.83
N LYS A 79 8.23 11.81 27.74
CA LYS A 79 9.54 11.16 27.55
C LYS A 79 9.46 9.65 27.28
N GLU A 80 8.28 9.03 27.34
CA GLU A 80 8.17 7.59 27.16
C GLU A 80 8.41 7.17 25.70
N VAL A 81 9.39 6.28 25.49
CA VAL A 81 9.82 5.78 24.19
C VAL A 81 9.47 4.30 24.06
N PHE A 82 8.99 3.88 22.89
CA PHE A 82 8.66 2.48 22.61
C PHE A 82 9.82 1.75 21.93
N LEU A 83 10.82 1.33 22.70
CA LEU A 83 12.04 0.70 22.18
C LEU A 83 11.81 -0.69 21.55
N LYS A 84 10.95 -1.52 22.14
CA LYS A 84 10.67 -2.87 21.62
C LYS A 84 10.18 -2.88 20.16
N PRO A 85 9.08 -2.18 19.80
CA PRO A 85 8.62 -2.15 18.41
C PRO A 85 9.60 -1.44 17.48
N PHE A 86 10.38 -0.47 17.97
CA PHE A 86 11.45 0.16 17.20
C PHE A 86 12.48 -0.84 16.69
N PHE A 87 13.03 -1.70 17.57
CA PHE A 87 14.02 -2.69 17.17
C PHE A 87 13.46 -3.77 16.25
N ILE A 88 12.20 -4.20 16.47
CA ILE A 88 11.53 -5.18 15.61
C ILE A 88 11.40 -4.63 14.18
N LEU A 89 10.87 -3.40 14.05
CA LEU A 89 10.62 -2.79 12.74
C LEU A 89 11.90 -2.29 12.04
N SER A 90 12.97 -1.99 12.79
CA SER A 90 14.27 -1.61 12.25
C SER A 90 15.23 -2.79 12.05
N SER A 91 14.80 -4.03 12.34
CA SER A 91 15.65 -5.22 12.33
C SER A 91 16.34 -5.46 10.98
N LEU A 92 15.63 -5.30 9.87
CA LEU A 92 16.19 -5.43 8.53
C LEU A 92 17.32 -4.43 8.25
N PHE A 93 17.18 -3.20 8.76
CA PHE A 93 18.26 -2.20 8.65
C PHE A 93 19.50 -2.64 9.45
N PHE A 94 19.31 -3.16 10.66
CA PHE A 94 20.43 -3.68 11.46
C PHE A 94 21.10 -4.91 10.82
N ILE A 95 20.34 -5.75 10.12
CA ILE A 95 20.90 -6.86 9.33
C ILE A 95 21.77 -6.31 8.19
N TYR A 96 21.32 -5.27 7.47
CA TYR A 96 22.16 -4.61 6.46
C TYR A 96 23.41 -3.98 7.05
N LEU A 97 23.30 -3.34 8.22
CA LEU A 97 24.43 -2.77 8.94
C LEU A 97 25.46 -3.85 9.33
N LEU A 98 25.00 -5.01 9.82
CA LEU A 98 25.87 -6.15 10.13
C LEU A 98 26.48 -6.75 8.86
N SER A 99 25.72 -6.81 7.76
CA SER A 99 26.24 -7.27 6.48
C SER A 99 27.35 -6.37 5.94
N LEU A 100 27.27 -5.06 6.18
CA LEU A 100 28.29 -4.10 5.78
C LEU A 100 29.63 -4.36 6.46
N THR A 101 29.63 -4.73 7.76
CA THR A 101 30.87 -4.99 8.51
C THR A 101 31.60 -6.25 8.04
N ILE A 102 30.89 -7.17 7.38
CA ILE A 102 31.43 -8.42 6.82
C ILE A 102 31.81 -8.24 5.34
N SER A 103 31.27 -7.23 4.66
CA SER A 103 31.45 -7.06 3.21
C SER A 103 32.84 -6.54 2.85
N SER A 104 33.47 -7.17 1.86
CA SER A 104 34.73 -6.70 1.28
C SER A 104 34.56 -5.44 0.44
N ASN A 105 33.37 -5.19 -0.12
CA ASN A 105 33.08 -4.01 -0.92
C ASN A 105 32.22 -3.01 -0.14
N VAL A 106 32.89 -2.27 0.75
CA VAL A 106 32.26 -1.25 1.60
C VAL A 106 31.56 -0.17 0.76
N SER A 107 32.15 0.24 -0.37
CA SER A 107 31.59 1.30 -1.23
C SER A 107 30.20 0.93 -1.78
N TYR A 108 30.04 -0.31 -2.26
CA TYR A 108 28.76 -0.83 -2.71
C TYR A 108 27.77 -0.99 -1.56
N GLY A 109 28.25 -1.50 -0.42
CA GLY A 109 27.44 -1.67 0.78
C GLY A 109 26.88 -0.34 1.31
N LEU A 110 27.68 0.74 1.29
CA LEU A 110 27.23 2.08 1.70
C LEU A 110 26.12 2.62 0.80
N ARG A 111 26.22 2.42 -0.52
CA ARG A 111 25.13 2.79 -1.46
C ARG A 111 23.85 2.01 -1.18
N LYS A 112 23.96 0.72 -0.83
CA LYS A 112 22.80 -0.09 -0.42
C LYS A 112 22.20 0.39 0.91
N MET A 113 23.03 0.75 1.87
CA MET A 113 22.61 1.34 3.14
C MET A 113 21.84 2.66 2.95
N GLU A 114 22.29 3.51 2.05
CA GLU A 114 21.59 4.76 1.69
C GLU A 114 20.15 4.48 1.20
N THR A 115 19.98 3.52 0.29
CA THR A 115 18.64 3.12 -0.17
C THR A 115 17.78 2.47 0.93
N ALA A 116 18.43 1.76 1.87
CA ALA A 116 17.77 1.09 2.99
C ALA A 116 17.45 2.03 4.16
N LEU A 117 17.90 3.29 4.13
CA LEU A 117 17.79 4.25 5.23
C LEU A 117 16.33 4.57 5.58
N SER A 118 15.43 4.44 4.61
CA SER A 118 13.98 4.50 4.81
C SER A 118 13.49 3.49 5.85
N LEU A 119 14.10 2.29 5.94
CA LEU A 119 13.70 1.22 6.87
C LEU A 119 13.90 1.60 8.34
N ILE A 120 14.88 2.43 8.67
CA ILE A 120 15.09 2.94 10.04
C ILE A 120 14.42 4.29 10.26
N LEU A 121 14.22 5.07 9.20
CA LEU A 121 13.62 6.41 9.28
C LEU A 121 12.17 6.36 9.78
N PHE A 122 11.33 5.47 9.23
CA PHE A 122 9.93 5.35 9.68
C PHE A 122 9.79 4.93 11.15
N PRO A 123 10.47 3.86 11.63
CA PRO A 123 10.47 3.50 13.05
C PRO A 123 11.00 4.64 13.94
N THR A 124 12.04 5.35 13.51
CA THR A 124 12.60 6.49 14.25
C THR A 124 11.57 7.60 14.41
N CYS A 125 10.94 8.02 13.31
CA CYS A 125 9.93 9.07 13.32
C CYS A 125 8.78 8.74 14.27
N TYR A 126 8.30 7.50 14.24
CA TYR A 126 7.11 7.10 14.99
C TYR A 126 7.41 6.75 16.46
N PHE A 127 8.38 5.87 16.72
CA PHE A 127 8.62 5.34 18.07
C PHE A 127 9.54 6.20 18.92
N LEU A 128 10.50 6.91 18.31
CA LEU A 128 11.47 7.74 19.02
C LEU A 128 11.00 9.21 19.09
N PHE A 129 10.57 9.78 17.96
CA PHE A 129 10.22 11.19 17.89
C PHE A 129 8.78 11.49 18.28
N LEU A 130 7.81 10.76 17.72
CA LEU A 130 6.39 11.01 18.00
C LEU A 130 5.97 10.54 19.40
N LYS A 131 6.51 9.41 19.87
CA LYS A 131 6.20 8.82 21.17
C LYS A 131 4.68 8.61 21.35
N LYS A 132 4.14 8.85 22.55
CA LYS A 132 2.70 8.83 22.85
C LYS A 132 1.95 10.10 22.38
N TYR A 133 2.22 10.60 21.19
CA TYR A 133 1.39 11.69 20.66
C TYR A 133 -0.01 11.16 20.35
N PRO A 134 -1.09 11.81 20.84
CA PRO A 134 -2.45 11.37 20.60
C PRO A 134 -2.83 11.57 19.12
N VAL A 135 -2.67 10.52 18.32
CA VAL A 135 -3.10 10.47 16.92
C VAL A 135 -4.30 9.55 16.82
N ASP A 136 -5.39 10.03 16.20
CA ASP A 136 -6.51 9.16 15.81
C ASP A 136 -6.13 8.39 14.53
N PHE A 137 -5.67 7.16 14.72
CA PHE A 137 -5.25 6.27 13.64
C PHE A 137 -6.37 5.95 12.65
N ASP A 138 -7.64 5.98 13.07
CA ASP A 138 -8.76 5.67 12.18
C ASP A 138 -9.01 6.79 11.19
N ILE A 139 -8.85 8.05 11.62
CA ILE A 139 -8.91 9.21 10.71
C ILE A 139 -7.73 9.20 9.75
N VAL A 140 -6.50 8.97 10.25
CA VAL A 140 -5.30 8.92 9.40
C VAL A 140 -5.43 7.83 8.35
N LYS A 141 -5.76 6.61 8.78
CA LYS A 141 -5.94 5.45 7.91
C LYS A 141 -6.97 5.72 6.84
N ARG A 142 -8.13 6.26 7.20
CA ARG A 142 -9.21 6.53 6.25
C ARG A 142 -8.83 7.58 5.21
N ASN A 143 -8.14 8.65 5.63
CA ASN A 143 -7.67 9.68 4.71
C ASN A 143 -6.55 9.17 3.80
N PHE A 144 -5.60 8.43 4.36
CA PHE A 144 -4.54 7.76 3.58
C PHE A 144 -5.14 6.83 2.52
N GLN A 145 -6.07 5.95 2.91
CA GLN A 145 -6.74 5.03 1.98
C GLN A 145 -7.46 5.77 0.84
N LYS A 146 -8.15 6.88 1.14
CA LYS A 146 -8.81 7.71 0.12
C LYS A 146 -7.80 8.31 -0.84
N VAL A 147 -6.78 8.99 -0.33
CA VAL A 147 -5.78 9.66 -1.15
C VAL A 147 -4.98 8.65 -1.97
N PHE A 148 -4.57 7.55 -1.37
CA PHE A 148 -3.86 6.48 -2.07
C PHE A 148 -4.70 5.83 -3.16
N PHE A 149 -5.96 5.53 -2.90
CA PHE A 149 -6.87 5.00 -3.91
C PHE A 149 -7.06 5.99 -5.07
N THR A 150 -7.38 7.25 -4.77
CA THR A 150 -7.58 8.29 -5.78
C THR A 150 -6.32 8.56 -6.58
N ALA A 151 -5.14 8.62 -5.94
CA ALA A 151 -3.86 8.80 -6.61
C ALA A 151 -3.58 7.69 -7.63
N ASN A 152 -3.88 6.43 -7.28
CA ASN A 152 -3.74 5.31 -8.21
C ASN A 152 -4.75 5.34 -9.37
N VAL A 153 -5.99 5.79 -9.14
CA VAL A 153 -6.96 6.00 -10.23
C VAL A 153 -6.45 7.08 -11.19
N VAL A 154 -5.96 8.20 -10.67
CA VAL A 154 -5.40 9.30 -11.47
C VAL A 154 -4.16 8.84 -12.23
N TYR A 155 -3.25 8.11 -11.56
CA TYR A 155 -2.07 7.54 -12.17
C TYR A 155 -2.44 6.61 -13.33
N GLY A 156 -3.41 5.71 -13.12
CA GLY A 156 -3.89 4.80 -14.16
C GLY A 156 -4.49 5.55 -15.35
N ALA A 157 -5.24 6.62 -15.11
CA ALA A 157 -5.80 7.46 -16.18
C ALA A 157 -4.70 8.20 -16.95
N LEU A 158 -3.72 8.77 -16.25
CA LEU A 158 -2.57 9.44 -16.85
C LEU A 158 -1.74 8.45 -17.67
N ALA A 159 -1.49 7.25 -17.15
CA ALA A 159 -0.80 6.17 -17.86
C ALA A 159 -1.55 5.77 -19.12
N GLY A 160 -2.85 5.49 -19.01
CA GLY A 160 -3.69 5.16 -20.15
C GLY A 160 -3.68 6.25 -21.22
N TYR A 161 -3.69 7.52 -20.83
CA TYR A 161 -3.60 8.66 -21.75
C TYR A 161 -2.23 8.74 -22.43
N LEU A 162 -1.13 8.72 -21.68
CA LEU A 162 0.21 8.87 -22.25
C LEU A 162 0.63 7.70 -23.14
N ILE A 163 0.17 6.48 -22.84
CA ILE A 163 0.45 5.30 -23.67
C ILE A 163 -0.11 5.47 -25.09
N GLN A 164 -1.20 6.23 -25.29
CA GLN A 164 -1.75 6.48 -26.64
C GLN A 164 -0.78 7.25 -27.55
N PHE A 165 0.11 8.05 -26.95
CA PHE A 165 1.10 8.83 -27.67
C PHE A 165 2.47 8.14 -27.74
N TYR A 166 2.66 7.04 -26.99
CA TYR A 166 3.90 6.29 -27.01
C TYR A 166 4.06 5.57 -28.35
N ARG A 167 5.22 5.75 -28.98
CA ARG A 167 5.60 5.09 -30.23
C ARG A 167 6.93 4.39 -30.00
N SER A 168 6.98 3.10 -30.33
CA SER A 168 8.22 2.33 -30.27
C SER A 168 8.41 1.58 -31.59
N PRO A 169 9.57 1.71 -32.25
CA PRO A 169 9.86 0.94 -33.47
C PRO A 169 9.99 -0.56 -33.20
N LYS A 170 10.09 -0.97 -31.92
CA LYS A 170 10.26 -2.38 -31.51
C LYS A 170 8.97 -3.19 -31.47
N PHE A 171 7.81 -2.53 -31.44
CA PHE A 171 6.52 -3.19 -31.27
C PHE A 171 5.56 -2.77 -32.38
N LEU A 172 5.20 -3.72 -33.24
CA LEU A 172 4.24 -3.53 -34.34
C LEU A 172 2.78 -3.50 -33.84
N PHE A 173 2.51 -4.08 -32.67
CA PHE A 173 1.19 -4.20 -32.08
C PHE A 173 1.19 -3.69 -30.63
N THR A 174 0.04 -3.21 -30.17
CA THR A 174 -0.20 -2.79 -28.78
C THR A 174 -0.51 -4.01 -27.91
N ASP A 175 0.51 -4.85 -27.68
CA ASP A 175 0.43 -6.01 -26.80
C ASP A 175 0.79 -5.65 -25.34
N ALA A 176 0.72 -6.63 -24.42
CA ALA A 176 1.09 -6.40 -23.02
C ALA A 176 2.57 -5.99 -22.87
N SER A 177 3.45 -6.45 -23.76
CA SER A 177 4.87 -6.08 -23.76
C SER A 177 5.08 -4.60 -24.12
N PHE A 178 4.33 -4.10 -25.11
CA PHE A 178 4.28 -2.69 -25.46
C PHE A 178 3.83 -1.83 -24.28
N ILE A 179 2.74 -2.20 -23.60
CA ILE A 179 2.20 -1.45 -22.45
C ILE A 179 3.22 -1.39 -21.30
N ARG A 180 3.86 -2.52 -20.98
CA ARG A 180 4.92 -2.57 -19.95
C ARG A 180 6.10 -1.69 -20.28
N ARG A 181 6.52 -1.68 -21.55
CA ARG A 181 7.62 -0.86 -22.02
C ARG A 181 7.27 0.62 -22.00
N ALA A 182 6.06 0.96 -22.45
CA ALA A 182 5.54 2.32 -22.41
C ALA A 182 5.53 2.88 -20.98
N ILE A 183 5.01 2.12 -20.02
CA ILE A 183 5.01 2.53 -18.61
C ILE A 183 6.43 2.80 -18.11
N SER A 184 7.38 1.91 -18.41
CA SER A 184 8.76 2.07 -17.95
C SER A 184 9.53 3.19 -18.65
N ASP A 185 9.24 3.47 -19.92
CA ASP A 185 10.02 4.41 -20.73
C ASP A 185 9.47 5.84 -20.67
N ILE A 186 8.19 6.05 -20.31
CA ILE A 186 7.57 7.37 -20.24
C ILE A 186 8.09 8.12 -19.00
N PRO A 187 8.80 9.25 -19.12
CA PRO A 187 9.47 9.91 -17.99
C PRO A 187 8.55 10.34 -16.84
N LEU A 188 7.26 10.60 -17.12
CA LEU A 188 6.29 11.02 -16.11
C LEU A 188 5.73 9.84 -15.29
N ILE A 189 5.85 8.61 -15.81
CA ILE A 189 5.19 7.39 -15.31
C ILE A 189 6.22 6.25 -15.22
N GLY A 190 7.52 6.56 -15.32
CA GLY A 190 8.66 5.68 -15.64
C GLY A 190 8.96 4.56 -14.65
N GLU A 191 8.00 4.21 -13.80
CA GLU A 191 8.05 3.15 -12.83
C GLU A 191 8.16 1.78 -13.48
N HIS A 192 8.93 0.91 -12.84
CA HIS A 192 8.99 -0.48 -13.26
C HIS A 192 7.58 -1.11 -13.16
N PRO A 193 7.11 -1.87 -14.17
CA PRO A 193 5.75 -2.43 -14.20
C PRO A 193 5.38 -3.25 -12.95
N THR A 194 6.36 -3.86 -12.28
CA THR A 194 6.13 -4.57 -11.00
C THR A 194 5.73 -3.62 -9.87
N TYR A 195 6.33 -2.43 -9.76
CA TYR A 195 5.98 -1.47 -8.71
C TYR A 195 4.59 -0.90 -8.92
N VAL A 196 4.26 -0.50 -10.15
CA VAL A 196 2.91 -0.08 -10.56
C VAL A 196 1.86 -1.10 -10.15
N SER A 197 2.18 -2.38 -10.34
CA SER A 197 1.26 -3.46 -10.03
C SER A 197 1.08 -3.70 -8.53
N ILE A 198 2.13 -3.49 -7.73
CA ILE A 198 2.05 -3.49 -6.27
C ILE A 198 1.17 -2.33 -5.81
N PHE A 199 1.36 -1.12 -6.36
CA PHE A 199 0.55 0.05 -6.01
C PHE A 199 -0.92 -0.16 -6.34
N PHE A 200 -1.24 -0.67 -7.54
CA PHE A 200 -2.61 -1.01 -7.92
C PHE A 200 -3.22 -2.10 -7.04
N SER A 201 -2.47 -3.13 -6.66
CA SER A 201 -2.97 -4.17 -5.75
C SER A 201 -3.30 -3.61 -4.37
N LEU A 202 -2.43 -2.77 -3.80
CA LEU A 202 -2.68 -2.08 -2.53
C LEU A 202 -3.85 -1.09 -2.66
N ALA A 203 -4.02 -0.44 -3.80
CA ALA A 203 -5.13 0.46 -4.06
C ALA A 203 -6.45 -0.29 -4.07
N LEU A 204 -6.51 -1.48 -4.68
CA LEU A 204 -7.69 -2.34 -4.63
C LEU A 204 -8.04 -2.72 -3.18
N MET A 205 -7.04 -3.08 -2.35
CA MET A 205 -7.27 -3.33 -0.92
C MET A 205 -7.86 -2.10 -0.20
N CYS A 206 -7.35 -0.90 -0.49
CA CYS A 206 -7.91 0.35 0.02
C CYS A 206 -9.33 0.58 -0.47
N GLY A 207 -9.60 0.35 -1.75
CA GLY A 207 -10.91 0.46 -2.38
C GLY A 207 -11.97 -0.44 -1.72
N PHE A 208 -11.63 -1.71 -1.44
CA PHE A 208 -12.51 -2.62 -0.72
C PHE A 208 -12.84 -2.12 0.69
N SER A 209 -11.83 -1.63 1.42
CA SER A 209 -12.05 -1.05 2.76
C SER A 209 -12.95 0.19 2.70
N LEU A 210 -12.73 1.08 1.73
CA LEU A 210 -13.55 2.29 1.56
C LEU A 210 -14.98 1.95 1.15
N ALA A 211 -15.17 1.02 0.22
CA ALA A 211 -16.49 0.61 -0.23
C ALA A 211 -17.32 -0.01 0.91
N ALA A 212 -16.69 -0.74 1.83
CA ALA A 212 -17.39 -1.30 3.00
C ALA A 212 -17.94 -0.22 3.93
N ASP A 213 -17.18 0.86 4.15
CA ASP A 213 -17.52 1.91 5.12
C ASP A 213 -18.44 3.02 4.55
N LEU A 214 -18.59 3.10 3.22
CA LEU A 214 -19.39 4.13 2.55
C LEU A 214 -20.90 3.84 2.62
N LYS A 215 -21.65 4.79 3.19
CA LYS A 215 -23.12 4.80 3.21
C LYS A 215 -23.75 5.34 1.93
N ASN A 216 -23.13 6.35 1.31
CA ASN A 216 -23.65 6.98 0.09
C ASN A 216 -23.50 6.03 -1.12
N ARG A 217 -24.62 5.74 -1.79
CA ARG A 217 -24.65 4.87 -2.98
C ARG A 217 -23.79 5.42 -4.13
N LEU A 218 -23.81 6.73 -4.37
CA LEU A 218 -23.01 7.35 -5.44
C LEU A 218 -21.52 7.22 -5.18
N SER A 219 -21.07 7.57 -3.97
CA SER A 219 -19.65 7.42 -3.60
C SER A 219 -19.19 5.96 -3.66
N LYS A 220 -20.05 5.02 -3.23
CA LYS A 220 -19.78 3.59 -3.35
C LYS A 220 -19.65 3.15 -4.81
N LEU A 221 -20.54 3.60 -5.69
CA LEU A 221 -20.48 3.33 -7.13
C LEU A 221 -19.17 3.87 -7.75
N LEU A 222 -18.78 5.10 -7.43
CA LEU A 222 -17.52 5.69 -7.91
C LEU A 222 -16.29 4.88 -7.47
N VAL A 223 -16.25 4.42 -6.22
CA VAL A 223 -15.16 3.56 -5.74
C VAL A 223 -15.15 2.22 -6.50
N VAL A 224 -16.31 1.60 -6.73
CA VAL A 224 -16.41 0.35 -7.50
C VAL A 224 -15.94 0.55 -8.95
N LEU A 225 -16.35 1.62 -9.62
CA LEU A 225 -15.88 1.95 -10.96
C LEU A 225 -14.36 2.17 -11.00
N GLY A 226 -13.80 2.86 -10.00
CA GLY A 226 -12.35 3.03 -9.86
C GLY A 226 -11.61 1.70 -9.66
N MET A 227 -12.16 0.77 -8.86
CA MET A 227 -11.59 -0.57 -8.69
C MET A 227 -11.62 -1.38 -9.98
N LEU A 228 -12.72 -1.34 -10.74
CA LEU A 228 -12.82 -2.00 -12.04
C LEU A 228 -11.81 -1.43 -13.04
N PHE A 229 -11.66 -0.10 -13.07
CA PHE A 229 -10.70 0.59 -13.91
C PHE A 229 -9.24 0.18 -13.59
N ILE A 230 -8.85 0.23 -12.31
CA ILE A 230 -7.51 -0.20 -11.85
C ILE A 230 -7.26 -1.67 -12.21
N THR A 231 -8.26 -2.54 -12.02
CA THR A 231 -8.15 -3.96 -12.36
C THR A 231 -7.94 -4.14 -13.87
N GLY A 232 -8.64 -3.39 -14.71
CA GLY A 232 -8.46 -3.42 -16.16
C GLY A 232 -7.05 -3.07 -16.60
N ILE A 233 -6.47 -2.01 -16.02
CA ILE A 233 -5.08 -1.62 -16.31
C ILE A 233 -4.09 -2.68 -15.80
N LEU A 234 -4.31 -3.20 -14.59
CA LEU A 234 -3.45 -4.23 -14.00
C LEU A 234 -3.41 -5.49 -14.88
N LEU A 235 -4.55 -5.88 -15.46
CA LEU A 235 -4.62 -6.97 -16.44
C LEU A 235 -3.91 -6.63 -17.75
N ALA A 236 -3.95 -5.37 -18.20
CA ALA A 236 -3.22 -4.94 -19.39
C ALA A 236 -1.68 -4.99 -19.21
N ILE A 237 -1.19 -4.80 -17.97
CA ILE A 237 0.24 -4.80 -17.62
C ILE A 237 0.80 -6.23 -17.42
N MET A 238 -0.06 -7.22 -17.23
CA MET A 238 0.20 -8.65 -17.04
C MET A 238 1.68 -9.08 -16.89
N SER A 239 2.15 -9.00 -15.63
CA SER A 239 3.34 -9.70 -15.15
C SER A 239 2.93 -10.83 -14.20
N LYS A 240 3.55 -12.01 -14.37
CA LYS A 240 3.18 -13.30 -13.77
C LYS A 240 2.98 -13.28 -12.23
N GLY A 241 3.64 -12.36 -11.52
CA GLY A 241 3.55 -12.23 -10.05
C GLY A 241 2.31 -11.50 -9.53
N ILE A 242 1.59 -10.76 -10.37
CA ILE A 242 0.58 -9.80 -9.91
C ILE A 242 -0.76 -10.48 -9.65
N ILE A 243 -1.17 -11.45 -10.47
CA ILE A 243 -2.39 -12.23 -10.21
C ILE A 243 -2.24 -13.03 -8.92
N ILE A 244 -1.05 -13.57 -8.66
CA ILE A 244 -0.72 -14.23 -7.40
C ILE A 244 -0.86 -13.22 -6.24
N ALA A 245 -0.35 -11.99 -6.39
CA ALA A 245 -0.50 -10.93 -5.39
C ALA A 245 -1.95 -10.45 -5.21
N LEU A 246 -2.77 -10.46 -6.27
CA LEU A 246 -4.18 -10.09 -6.23
C LEU A 246 -5.01 -11.16 -5.52
N ILE A 247 -4.77 -12.44 -5.80
CA ILE A 247 -5.35 -13.58 -5.07
C ILE A 247 -4.89 -13.54 -3.60
N ALA A 248 -3.59 -13.31 -3.37
CA ALA A 248 -3.02 -13.23 -2.03
C ALA A 248 -3.46 -11.99 -1.23
N SER A 249 -3.94 -10.91 -1.88
CA SER A 249 -4.44 -9.72 -1.18
C SER A 249 -5.92 -9.84 -0.78
N ILE A 250 -6.72 -10.57 -1.56
CA ILE A 250 -8.13 -10.87 -1.25
C ILE A 250 -8.25 -11.94 -0.15
N PHE A 251 -7.33 -12.91 -0.13
CA PHE A 251 -7.36 -14.06 0.79
C PHE A 251 -7.33 -13.69 2.30
N PRO A 252 -6.49 -12.76 2.79
CA PRO A 252 -6.49 -12.34 4.19
C PRO A 252 -7.74 -11.56 4.60
N ILE A 253 -8.33 -10.79 3.67
CA ILE A 253 -9.60 -10.07 3.91
C ILE A 253 -10.74 -11.08 4.08
N TRP A 254 -10.73 -12.14 3.28
CA TRP A 254 -11.61 -13.29 3.44
C TRP A 254 -11.37 -14.01 4.78
N LEU A 255 -10.13 -14.23 5.20
CA LEU A 255 -9.84 -14.97 6.44
C LEU A 255 -10.19 -14.19 7.73
N LEU A 256 -9.97 -12.86 7.75
CA LEU A 256 -9.92 -12.09 8.99
C LEU A 256 -11.19 -11.28 9.32
N ARG A 257 -12.16 -11.14 8.40
CA ARG A 257 -13.32 -10.22 8.59
C ARG A 257 -14.71 -10.85 8.49
N LEU A 258 -14.83 -12.17 8.43
CA LEU A 258 -16.13 -12.79 8.16
C LEU A 258 -16.97 -13.02 9.43
N LYS A 259 -17.95 -12.14 9.64
CA LYS A 259 -19.24 -12.47 10.26
C LYS A 259 -20.38 -12.05 9.31
N GLY A 260 -21.33 -12.95 9.04
CA GLY A 260 -22.53 -12.68 8.22
C GLY A 260 -22.38 -12.81 6.69
N ASN A 261 -23.31 -12.21 5.94
CA ASN A 261 -23.49 -12.34 4.46
C ASN A 261 -22.39 -11.68 3.59
N SER A 262 -21.33 -11.12 4.19
CA SER A 262 -20.19 -10.53 3.47
C SER A 262 -19.34 -11.54 2.68
N LYS A 263 -19.48 -12.84 2.99
CA LYS A 263 -18.85 -13.97 2.28
C LYS A 263 -19.22 -14.03 0.79
N ILE A 264 -20.48 -13.75 0.46
CA ILE A 264 -21.03 -13.88 -0.89
C ILE A 264 -20.46 -12.81 -1.82
N TRP A 265 -20.31 -11.57 -1.35
CA TRP A 265 -19.75 -10.47 -2.14
C TRP A 265 -18.27 -10.67 -2.47
N ILE A 266 -17.51 -11.26 -1.54
CA ILE A 266 -16.10 -11.60 -1.78
C ILE A 266 -15.98 -12.79 -2.74
N LEU A 267 -16.84 -13.81 -2.60
CA LEU A 267 -16.90 -14.95 -3.51
C LEU A 267 -17.25 -14.51 -4.94
N MET A 268 -18.24 -13.60 -5.08
CA MET A 268 -18.60 -12.99 -6.36
C MET A 268 -17.46 -12.16 -6.95
N GLY A 269 -16.74 -11.38 -6.13
CA GLY A 269 -15.57 -10.64 -6.59
C GLY A 269 -14.47 -11.58 -7.12
N LEU A 270 -14.22 -12.68 -6.40
CA LEU A 270 -13.24 -13.69 -6.80
C LEU A 270 -13.63 -14.40 -8.09
N THR A 271 -14.90 -14.78 -8.26
CA THR A 271 -15.39 -15.44 -9.49
C THR A 271 -15.40 -14.49 -10.68
N ILE A 272 -15.69 -13.20 -10.49
CA ILE A 272 -15.60 -12.18 -11.55
C ILE A 272 -14.14 -12.00 -11.98
N VAL A 273 -13.20 -11.89 -11.03
CA VAL A 273 -11.77 -11.82 -11.35
C VAL A 273 -11.30 -13.08 -12.08
N LEU A 274 -11.72 -14.26 -11.63
CA LEU A 274 -11.39 -15.53 -12.28
C LEU A 274 -11.97 -15.62 -13.70
N ALA A 275 -13.23 -15.20 -13.89
CA ALA A 275 -13.90 -15.18 -15.19
C ALA A 275 -13.24 -14.20 -16.16
N ILE A 276 -12.78 -13.04 -15.67
CA ILE A 276 -12.02 -12.08 -16.47
C ILE A 276 -10.68 -12.68 -16.89
N ILE A 277 -9.96 -13.37 -15.99
CA ILE A 277 -8.69 -14.04 -16.31
C ILE A 277 -8.89 -15.12 -17.39
N LEU A 278 -9.96 -15.91 -17.28
CA LEU A 278 -10.29 -16.96 -18.26
C LEU A 278 -10.72 -16.39 -19.61
N SER A 279 -11.20 -15.15 -19.64
CA SER A 279 -11.64 -14.46 -20.87
C SER A 279 -10.50 -13.79 -21.63
N ILE A 280 -9.26 -13.84 -21.13
CA ILE A 280 -8.09 -13.26 -21.81
C ILE A 280 -7.62 -14.20 -22.92
N PRO A 281 -7.54 -13.74 -24.18
CA PRO A 281 -7.17 -14.57 -25.32
C PRO A 281 -5.77 -15.19 -25.13
N ARG A 282 -5.66 -16.50 -25.41
CA ARG A 282 -4.47 -17.34 -25.12
C ARG A 282 -3.15 -16.75 -25.62
N GLN A 283 -3.17 -16.04 -26.75
CA GLN A 283 -1.99 -15.45 -27.40
C GLN A 283 -1.32 -14.33 -26.58
N ASN A 284 -2.06 -13.64 -25.70
CA ASN A 284 -1.54 -12.59 -24.83
C ASN A 284 -1.36 -13.07 -23.38
N ASN A 285 -1.67 -14.34 -23.12
CA ASN A 285 -1.85 -14.88 -21.78
C ASN A 285 -0.59 -15.63 -21.33
N ARG A 286 0.41 -14.87 -20.86
CA ARG A 286 1.69 -15.38 -20.32
C ARG A 286 1.55 -16.33 -19.11
N PHE A 287 0.33 -16.57 -18.62
CA PHE A 287 0.04 -17.63 -17.65
C PHE A 287 0.16 -19.03 -18.25
N TYR A 288 -0.13 -19.17 -19.55
CA TYR A 288 0.05 -20.45 -20.22
C TYR A 288 1.52 -20.88 -20.23
N GLU A 289 2.48 -19.94 -20.25
CA GLU A 289 3.92 -20.22 -20.14
C GLU A 289 4.35 -20.80 -18.76
N LEU A 290 3.53 -20.66 -17.71
CA LEU A 290 3.81 -21.30 -16.40
C LEU A 290 3.41 -22.79 -16.39
N VAL A 291 2.50 -23.17 -17.28
CA VAL A 291 1.92 -24.51 -17.36
C VAL A 291 2.50 -25.28 -18.54
N ASP A 292 2.84 -24.59 -19.63
CA ASP A 292 3.40 -25.17 -20.84
C ASP A 292 4.93 -25.25 -20.78
N LYS A 293 5.44 -26.49 -20.68
CA LYS A 293 6.89 -26.77 -20.69
C LYS A 293 7.54 -26.54 -22.05
N GLN A 294 6.76 -26.51 -23.15
CA GLN A 294 7.29 -26.29 -24.50
C GLN A 294 7.71 -24.83 -24.75
N SER A 295 7.25 -23.90 -23.89
CA SER A 295 7.65 -22.49 -23.92
C SER A 295 9.14 -22.23 -23.62
N PHE A 296 9.90 -23.26 -23.25
CA PHE A 296 11.34 -23.21 -22.94
C PHE A 296 12.23 -23.91 -23.98
N GLU A 297 11.68 -24.42 -25.08
CA GLU A 297 12.46 -25.13 -26.11
C GLU A 297 13.17 -24.20 -27.10
N LYS A 298 12.68 -22.96 -27.26
CA LYS A 298 13.29 -21.93 -28.12
C LYS A 298 13.59 -20.66 -27.33
N ILE A 299 14.75 -20.05 -27.58
CA ILE A 299 15.17 -18.81 -26.93
C ILE A 299 14.24 -17.67 -27.38
N ASP A 300 13.41 -17.18 -26.46
CA ASP A 300 12.65 -15.94 -26.63
C ASP A 300 13.30 -14.82 -25.82
N THR A 301 13.92 -13.87 -26.52
CA THR A 301 14.61 -12.71 -25.93
C THR A 301 13.66 -11.75 -25.21
N ASN A 302 12.35 -11.83 -25.46
CA ASN A 302 11.33 -11.03 -24.76
C ASN A 302 10.83 -11.69 -23.47
N ASN A 303 11.33 -12.88 -23.14
CA ASN A 303 10.93 -13.66 -21.98
C ASN A 303 12.11 -13.88 -21.03
N SER A 304 12.16 -13.08 -19.96
CA SER A 304 13.25 -13.13 -18.96
C SER A 304 13.40 -14.49 -18.28
N THR A 305 12.32 -15.28 -18.17
CA THR A 305 12.37 -16.62 -17.57
C THR A 305 13.00 -17.61 -18.55
N ASN A 306 12.63 -17.54 -19.82
CA ASN A 306 13.20 -18.36 -20.89
C ASN A 306 14.70 -18.06 -21.10
N VAL A 307 15.08 -16.78 -21.13
CA VAL A 307 16.50 -16.38 -21.22
C VAL A 307 17.31 -16.92 -20.04
N ARG A 308 16.78 -16.86 -18.80
CA ARG A 308 17.48 -17.43 -17.64
C ARG A 308 17.56 -18.95 -17.70
N PHE A 309 16.51 -19.62 -18.18
CA PHE A 309 16.46 -21.07 -18.30
C PHE A 309 17.45 -21.61 -19.35
N HIS A 310 17.87 -20.80 -20.32
CA HIS A 310 18.91 -21.15 -21.28
C HIS A 310 20.33 -20.71 -20.88
N ILE A 311 20.45 -19.85 -19.85
CA ILE A 311 21.75 -19.44 -19.29
C ILE A 311 22.26 -20.45 -18.25
N PHE A 312 21.35 -21.11 -17.53
CA PHE A 312 21.64 -22.16 -16.55
C PHE A 312 21.36 -23.55 -17.11
#